data_AF-A0A1K1LNK3-F1
#
_entry.id   AF-A0A1K1LNK3-F1
#
_cell.length_a   1.000
_cell.length_b   1.000
_cell.length_c   1.000
_cell.angle_alpha   90.00
_cell.angle_beta   90.00
_cell.angle_gamma   90.00
#
_symmetry.space_group_name_H-M   'P 1'
#
loop_
_entity.id
_entity.type
_entity.pdbx_description
1 polymer ?
#
loop_
_entity_poly.entity_id
_entity_poly.type
_entity_poly.pdbx_seq_one_letter_code
_entity_poly.pdbx_strand_id
1 'polypeptide(L)'
;MRKKLTAEQQGNTAGRDYTFAPDDRVLYGGDMLTKNVKMNKVDAIVNEIGEVPVLAFGNSSGDFSMAQYTVQNGGRAYMLLCDDTERDHGDIDTANEFAEKCSALGFETVSMKNEFDTIYGDNVKCVEYQQEKSAPAA
;
A
#
# COMPACT_ATOMS: atom_id res chain seq x y z
N MET A 1 -7.26 3.99 0.19
CA MET A 1 -7.48 4.50 1.57
C MET A 1 -8.88 5.05 1.59
N ARG A 2 -9.75 4.60 2.50
CA ARG A 2 -11.13 5.12 2.54
C ARG A 2 -11.24 6.15 3.67
N LYS A 3 -11.61 7.37 3.32
CA LYS A 3 -11.90 8.43 4.29
C LYS A 3 -13.40 8.56 4.49
N LYS A 4 -13.79 9.13 5.63
CA LYS A 4 -15.19 9.42 5.91
C LYS A 4 -15.67 10.55 5.00
N LEU A 5 -16.79 10.32 4.31
CA LEU A 5 -17.54 11.37 3.63
C LEU A 5 -18.66 11.82 4.57
N THR A 6 -18.84 13.13 4.72
CA THR A 6 -19.94 13.73 5.49
C THR A 6 -20.54 14.90 4.73
N ALA A 7 -21.83 15.16 4.89
CA ALA A 7 -22.41 16.40 4.40
C ALA A 7 -22.03 17.58 5.30
N GLU A 8 -21.94 18.79 4.74
CA GLU A 8 -21.59 20.02 5.46
C GLU A 8 -22.50 20.25 6.68
N GLN A 9 -23.81 20.03 6.54
CA GLN A 9 -24.79 20.21 7.61
C GLN A 9 -25.12 18.93 8.38
N GLN A 10 -24.43 17.81 8.10
CA GLN A 10 -24.72 16.50 8.72
C GLN A 10 -24.49 16.48 10.24
N GLY A 11 -23.54 17.29 10.74
CA GLY A 11 -23.19 17.34 12.15
C GLY A 11 -22.88 15.97 12.75
N ASN A 12 -23.50 15.65 13.89
CA ASN A 12 -23.36 14.37 14.58
C ASN A 12 -24.40 13.31 14.15
N THR A 13 -25.28 13.64 13.20
CA THR A 13 -26.31 12.71 12.73
C THR A 13 -25.65 11.61 11.92
N ALA A 14 -25.95 10.34 12.25
CA ALA A 14 -25.45 9.21 11.49
C ALA A 14 -25.93 9.30 10.03
N GLY A 15 -25.07 8.96 9.06
CA GLY A 15 -25.39 9.12 7.64
C GLY A 15 -26.62 8.32 7.18
N ARG A 16 -26.99 7.25 7.89
CA ARG A 16 -28.22 6.49 7.63
C ARG A 16 -29.51 7.25 8.00
N ASP A 17 -29.39 8.22 8.91
CA ASP A 17 -30.50 8.97 9.51
C ASP A 17 -30.53 10.44 9.01
N TYR A 18 -29.55 10.84 8.19
CA TYR A 18 -29.44 12.17 7.63
C TYR A 18 -29.84 12.18 6.14
N THR A 19 -30.69 13.13 5.75
CA THR A 19 -31.03 13.36 4.33
C THR A 19 -30.23 14.54 3.81
N PHE A 20 -29.51 14.34 2.70
CA PHE A 20 -28.68 15.38 2.07
C PHE A 20 -29.52 16.58 1.63
N ALA A 21 -29.19 17.77 2.13
CA ALA A 21 -29.94 19.00 1.87
C ALA A 21 -29.60 19.61 0.49
N PRO A 22 -30.48 20.45 -0.10
CA PRO A 22 -30.23 21.08 -1.40
C PRO A 22 -28.98 21.97 -1.46
N ASP A 23 -28.55 22.51 -0.32
CA ASP A 23 -27.38 23.39 -0.17
C ASP A 23 -26.19 22.68 0.49
N ASP A 24 -26.28 21.38 0.76
CA ASP A 24 -25.16 20.61 1.30
C ASP A 24 -24.02 20.45 0.30
N ARG A 25 -22.81 20.45 0.84
CA ARG A 25 -21.60 20.00 0.14
C ARG A 25 -21.09 18.70 0.73
N VAL A 26 -20.55 17.84 -0.12
CA VAL A 26 -19.83 16.65 0.33
C VAL A 26 -18.46 17.07 0.84
N LEU A 27 -18.20 16.82 2.12
CA LEU A 27 -16.91 17.04 2.74
C LEU A 27 -16.10 15.74 2.75
N TYR A 28 -14.86 15.84 2.27
CA TYR A 28 -13.87 14.77 2.37
C TYR A 28 -13.17 14.87 3.73
N GLY A 29 -13.64 14.09 4.71
CA GLY A 29 -13.16 14.14 6.08
C GLY A 29 -11.70 13.67 6.25
N GLY A 30 -11.06 14.11 7.33
CA GLY A 30 -9.70 13.70 7.69
C GLY A 30 -9.61 12.30 8.29
N ASP A 31 -10.71 11.78 8.83
CA ASP A 31 -10.74 10.52 9.57
C ASP A 31 -10.52 9.31 8.65
N MET A 32 -9.50 8.52 9.01
CA MET A 32 -9.18 7.27 8.32
C MET A 32 -10.18 6.19 8.77
N LEU A 33 -11.05 5.75 7.85
CA LEU A 33 -11.99 4.65 8.13
C LEU A 33 -11.32 3.29 8.01
N THR A 34 -10.42 3.12 7.03
CA THR A 34 -9.82 1.81 6.75
C THR A 34 -8.46 1.95 6.08
N LYS A 35 -7.48 1.19 6.59
CA LYS A 35 -6.16 1.05 5.96
C LYS A 35 -6.26 0.21 4.70
N ASN A 36 -5.62 0.68 3.62
CA ASN A 36 -5.65 0.02 2.32
C ASN A 36 -4.62 -1.11 2.24
N VAL A 37 -4.89 -2.22 2.93
CA VAL A 37 -4.01 -3.40 3.01
C VAL A 37 -4.82 -4.67 2.84
N LYS A 38 -4.19 -5.74 2.32
CA LYS A 38 -4.84 -7.05 2.10
C LYS A 38 -6.13 -6.90 1.27
N MET A 39 -7.24 -7.50 1.70
CA MET A 39 -8.53 -7.45 0.98
C MET A 39 -9.00 -6.02 0.69
N ASN A 40 -8.70 -5.05 1.56
CA ASN A 40 -9.11 -3.66 1.34
C ASN A 40 -8.48 -3.06 0.07
N LYS A 41 -7.34 -3.59 -0.39
CA LYS A 41 -6.76 -3.21 -1.69
C LYS A 41 -7.61 -3.70 -2.85
N VAL A 42 -8.15 -4.91 -2.76
CA VAL A 42 -9.07 -5.47 -3.77
C VAL A 42 -10.38 -4.67 -3.75
N ASP A 43 -10.91 -4.36 -2.57
CA ASP A 43 -12.10 -3.52 -2.44
C ASP A 43 -11.89 -2.15 -3.11
N ALA A 44 -10.72 -1.53 -2.90
CA ALA A 44 -10.41 -0.25 -3.53
C ALA A 44 -10.31 -0.36 -5.06
N ILE A 45 -9.73 -1.44 -5.59
CA ILE A 45 -9.69 -1.67 -7.04
C ILE A 45 -11.10 -1.73 -7.61
N VAL A 46 -11.97 -2.56 -7.01
CA VAL A 46 -13.35 -2.74 -7.50
C VAL A 46 -14.17 -1.45 -7.39
N ASN A 47 -14.06 -0.72 -6.27
CA ASN A 47 -14.88 0.47 -6.05
C ASN A 47 -14.39 1.72 -6.79
N GLU A 48 -13.07 1.90 -6.94
CA GLU A 48 -12.49 3.13 -7.48
C GLU A 48 -12.09 3.00 -8.96
N ILE A 49 -11.63 1.82 -9.39
CA ILE A 49 -11.23 1.56 -10.78
C ILE A 49 -12.35 0.84 -11.53
N GLY A 50 -13.00 -0.15 -10.90
CA GLY A 50 -14.08 -0.93 -11.50
C GLY A 50 -13.63 -1.99 -12.50
N GLU A 51 -12.33 -2.10 -12.74
CA GLU A 51 -11.73 -3.06 -13.67
C GLU A 51 -10.59 -3.82 -13.00
N VAL A 52 -10.35 -5.05 -13.46
CA VAL A 52 -9.26 -5.87 -12.93
C VAL A 52 -7.93 -5.39 -13.54
N PRO A 53 -6.91 -5.08 -12.71
CA PRO A 53 -5.60 -4.70 -13.23
C PRO A 53 -4.99 -5.84 -14.05
N VAL A 54 -4.28 -5.49 -15.11
CA VAL A 54 -3.45 -6.45 -15.87
C VAL A 54 -2.09 -6.67 -15.22
N LEU A 55 -1.60 -5.67 -14.47
CA LEU A 55 -0.32 -5.68 -13.77
C LEU A 55 -0.49 -5.18 -12.33
N ALA A 56 0.12 -5.87 -11.38
CA ALA A 56 0.18 -5.45 -9.99
C ALA A 56 1.63 -5.41 -9.50
N PHE A 57 1.98 -4.36 -8.76
CA PHE A 57 3.29 -4.20 -8.15
C PHE A 57 3.13 -4.10 -6.64
N GLY A 58 3.94 -4.84 -5.89
CA GLY A 58 3.93 -4.84 -4.43
C GLY A 58 5.33 -5.06 -3.86
N ASN A 59 5.45 -4.92 -2.55
CA ASN A 59 6.74 -5.08 -1.85
C ASN A 59 6.56 -5.69 -0.45
N SER A 60 5.34 -6.10 -0.10
CA SER A 60 5.03 -6.65 1.21
C SER A 60 3.91 -7.68 1.16
N SER A 61 3.77 -8.49 2.21
CA SER A 61 2.65 -9.45 2.32
C SER A 61 1.27 -8.78 2.36
N GLY A 62 1.21 -7.47 2.64
CA GLY A 62 -0.02 -6.67 2.55
C GLY A 62 -0.54 -6.51 1.12
N ASP A 63 0.28 -6.83 0.11
CA ASP A 63 -0.03 -6.75 -1.31
C ASP A 63 -0.57 -8.06 -1.89
N PHE A 64 -0.45 -9.17 -1.17
CA PHE A 64 -0.79 -10.50 -1.70
C PHE A 64 -2.24 -10.60 -2.19
N SER A 65 -3.21 -10.00 -1.51
CA SER A 65 -4.60 -10.03 -1.98
C SER A 65 -4.78 -9.31 -3.32
N MET A 66 -4.11 -8.17 -3.52
CA MET A 66 -4.14 -7.42 -4.78
C MET A 66 -3.47 -8.21 -5.92
N ALA A 67 -2.32 -8.80 -5.63
CA ALA A 67 -1.57 -9.61 -6.58
C ALA A 67 -2.31 -10.90 -6.97
N GLN A 68 -2.87 -11.60 -5.98
CA GLN A 68 -3.68 -12.78 -6.21
C GLN A 68 -4.90 -12.46 -7.07
N TYR A 69 -5.60 -11.36 -6.75
CA TYR A 69 -6.75 -10.90 -7.54
C TYR A 69 -6.36 -10.61 -9.00
N THR A 70 -5.21 -9.98 -9.22
CA THR A 70 -4.68 -9.69 -10.56
C THR A 70 -4.34 -10.98 -11.33
N VAL A 71 -3.56 -11.88 -10.72
CA VAL A 71 -3.10 -13.12 -11.37
C VAL A 71 -4.27 -14.08 -11.66
N GLN A 72 -5.23 -14.21 -10.75
CA GLN A 72 -6.41 -15.07 -10.96
C GLN A 72 -7.28 -14.63 -12.14
N ASN A 73 -7.15 -13.38 -12.58
CA ASN A 73 -7.88 -12.81 -13.71
C ASN A 73 -7.01 -12.65 -14.96
N GLY A 74 -5.89 -13.38 -15.05
CA GLY A 74 -5.03 -13.41 -16.24
C GLY A 74 -3.98 -12.31 -16.32
N GLY A 75 -3.85 -11.49 -15.27
CA GLY A 75 -2.78 -10.50 -15.13
C GLY A 75 -1.47 -11.10 -14.60
N ARG A 76 -0.51 -10.23 -14.30
CA ARG A 76 0.77 -10.58 -13.68
C ARG A 76 1.04 -9.72 -12.44
N ALA A 77 1.72 -10.30 -11.46
CA ALA A 77 2.15 -9.59 -10.27
C ALA A 77 3.67 -9.60 -10.14
N TYR A 78 4.24 -8.45 -9.82
CA TYR A 78 5.67 -8.23 -9.60
C TYR A 78 5.89 -7.76 -8.17
N MET A 79 6.77 -8.45 -7.45
CA MET A 79 7.00 -8.27 -6.02
C MET A 79 8.44 -7.86 -5.78
N LEU A 80 8.63 -6.61 -5.38
CA LEU A 80 9.94 -6.04 -5.10
C LEU A 80 10.51 -6.67 -3.82
N LEU A 81 11.72 -7.23 -3.93
CA LEU A 81 12.49 -7.74 -2.81
C LEU A 81 13.38 -6.61 -2.29
N CYS A 82 13.17 -6.20 -1.05
CA CYS A 82 14.03 -5.24 -0.35
C CYS A 82 15.30 -5.93 0.17
N ASP A 83 16.08 -6.51 -0.74
CA ASP A 83 17.27 -7.34 -0.48
C ASP A 83 18.61 -6.57 -0.59
N ASP A 84 18.54 -5.25 -0.76
CA ASP A 84 19.72 -4.40 -0.83
C ASP A 84 19.98 -3.69 0.50
N THR A 85 20.97 -4.19 1.25
CA THR A 85 21.41 -3.62 2.53
C THR A 85 22.55 -2.61 2.39
N GLU A 86 23.06 -2.38 1.16
CA GLU A 86 24.20 -1.49 0.91
C GLU A 86 23.73 -0.14 0.36
N ARG A 87 22.79 -0.18 -0.59
CA ARG A 87 22.22 0.99 -1.27
C ARG A 87 20.88 1.42 -0.67
N ASP A 88 20.23 0.57 0.14
CA ASP A 88 18.97 0.85 0.83
C ASP A 88 18.93 0.20 2.24
N HIS A 89 17.81 0.37 2.95
CA HIS A 89 17.53 -0.23 4.27
C HIS A 89 16.88 -1.62 4.16
N GLY A 90 17.41 -2.48 3.30
CA GLY A 90 16.90 -3.83 3.09
C GLY A 90 17.03 -4.76 4.31
N ASP A 91 16.31 -5.88 4.25
CA ASP A 91 16.37 -6.96 5.23
C ASP A 91 16.37 -8.31 4.49
N ILE A 92 17.51 -9.00 4.51
CA ILE A 92 17.73 -10.21 3.71
C ILE A 92 16.79 -11.34 4.12
N ASP A 93 16.56 -11.53 5.41
CA ASP A 93 15.72 -12.63 5.91
C ASP A 93 14.25 -12.39 5.51
N THR A 94 13.77 -11.15 5.68
CA THR A 94 12.44 -10.73 5.25
C THR A 94 12.27 -10.85 3.74
N ALA A 95 13.28 -10.44 2.96
CA ALA A 95 13.25 -10.55 1.51
C ALA A 95 13.22 -12.01 1.04
N ASN A 96 14.00 -12.90 1.66
CA ASN A 96 14.01 -14.33 1.34
C ASN A 96 12.66 -14.98 1.66
N GLU A 97 12.11 -14.75 2.86
CA GLU A 97 10.78 -15.26 3.22
C GLU A 97 9.69 -14.74 2.29
N PHE A 98 9.80 -13.47 1.87
CA PHE A 98 8.85 -12.86 0.96
C PHE A 98 8.95 -13.48 -0.43
N ALA A 99 10.16 -13.71 -0.93
CA ALA A 99 10.40 -14.37 -2.22
C ALA A 99 9.86 -15.80 -2.24
N GLU A 100 10.05 -16.59 -1.18
CA GLU A 100 9.49 -17.94 -1.06
C GLU A 100 7.97 -17.93 -1.16
N LYS A 101 7.30 -17.03 -0.44
CA LYS A 101 5.84 -16.87 -0.48
C LYS A 101 5.37 -16.42 -1.86
N CYS A 102 6.09 -15.50 -2.52
CA CYS A 102 5.78 -15.04 -3.87
C CYS A 102 5.87 -16.20 -4.88
N SER A 103 6.96 -16.97 -4.83
CA SER A 103 7.16 -18.14 -5.69
C SER A 103 6.04 -19.19 -5.52
N ALA A 104 5.66 -19.49 -4.26
CA ALA A 104 4.56 -20.41 -3.97
C ALA A 104 3.20 -19.96 -4.52
N LEU A 105 3.01 -18.65 -4.71
CA LEU A 105 1.78 -18.05 -5.24
C LEU A 105 1.85 -17.72 -6.74
N GLY A 106 2.99 -18.00 -7.40
CA GLY A 106 3.20 -17.71 -8.82
C GLY A 106 3.36 -16.21 -9.13
N PHE A 107 3.86 -15.43 -8.17
CA PHE A 107 4.22 -14.02 -8.40
C PHE A 107 5.67 -13.92 -8.87
N GLU A 108 5.93 -13.00 -9.79
CA GLU A 108 7.29 -12.67 -10.22
C GLU A 108 7.95 -11.81 -9.14
N THR A 109 9.22 -12.07 -8.83
CA THR A 109 10.00 -11.27 -7.87
C THR A 109 11.03 -10.41 -8.58
N VAL A 110 11.30 -9.23 -8.05
CA VAL A 110 12.29 -8.30 -8.59
C VAL A 110 13.29 -7.94 -7.48
N SER A 111 14.56 -8.29 -7.65
CA SER A 111 15.63 -8.02 -6.68
C SER A 111 16.14 -6.58 -6.81
N MET A 112 16.06 -5.79 -5.74
CA MET A 112 16.66 -4.45 -5.72
C MET A 112 18.19 -4.56 -5.84
N LYS A 113 18.80 -5.56 -5.20
CA LYS A 113 20.24 -5.77 -5.22
C LYS A 113 20.76 -6.14 -6.62
N ASN A 114 20.08 -7.05 -7.30
CA ASN A 114 20.63 -7.68 -8.51
C ASN A 114 20.08 -7.12 -9.83
N GLU A 115 18.89 -6.52 -9.83
CA GLU A 115 18.23 -6.09 -11.07
C GLU A 115 18.22 -4.56 -11.26
N PHE A 116 18.49 -3.80 -10.21
CA PHE A 116 18.53 -2.33 -10.30
C PHE A 116 19.98 -1.87 -10.43
N ASP A 117 20.26 -1.13 -11.51
CA ASP A 117 21.55 -0.46 -11.71
C ASP A 117 21.79 0.60 -10.61
N THR A 118 20.74 1.38 -10.31
CA THR A 118 20.70 2.34 -9.21
C THR A 118 19.34 2.36 -8.54
N ILE A 119 19.30 2.60 -7.22
CA ILE A 119 18.04 2.74 -6.45
C ILE A 119 17.62 4.21 -6.40
N TYR A 120 18.55 5.10 -6.04
CA TYR A 120 18.28 6.52 -5.81
C TYR A 120 19.14 7.47 -6.65
N GLY A 121 20.05 6.95 -7.48
CA GLY A 121 21.03 7.70 -8.28
C GLY A 121 22.45 7.71 -7.68
N ASP A 122 23.45 7.99 -8.52
CA ASP A 122 24.89 7.80 -8.21
C ASP A 122 25.41 8.58 -6.98
N ASN A 123 24.76 9.69 -6.66
CA ASN A 123 25.19 10.59 -5.60
C ASN A 123 24.44 10.40 -4.28
N VAL A 124 23.60 9.36 -4.18
CA VAL A 124 22.82 9.06 -2.98
C VAL A 124 23.47 7.89 -2.24
N LYS A 125 23.65 8.04 -0.93
CA LYS A 125 24.18 7.00 -0.05
C LYS A 125 23.17 6.68 1.04
N CYS A 126 22.99 5.39 1.31
CA CYS A 126 22.27 4.94 2.48
C CYS A 126 23.02 5.42 3.75
N VAL A 127 22.29 6.02 4.68
CA VAL A 127 22.82 6.51 5.95
C VAL A 127 22.03 5.88 7.08
N GLU A 128 22.70 5.52 8.19
CA GLU A 128 22.04 4.97 9.36
C GLU A 128 20.92 5.88 9.89
N TYR A 129 19.82 5.28 10.34
CA TYR A 129 18.72 6.02 10.98
C TYR A 129 19.22 6.74 12.24
N GLN A 130 19.20 8.07 12.22
CA GLN A 130 19.35 8.88 13.42
C GLN A 130 18.02 8.83 14.18
N GLN A 131 17.91 8.00 15.21
CA GLN A 131 16.75 8.06 16.10
C GLN A 131 16.80 9.39 16.88
N GLU A 132 15.89 10.33 16.58
CA GLU A 132 15.60 11.41 17.52
C GLU A 132 15.05 10.78 18.80
N LYS A 133 15.84 10.84 19.88
CA LYS A 133 15.34 10.52 21.22
C LYS A 133 14.24 11.51 21.55
N SER A 134 12.98 11.09 21.44
CA SER A 134 11.86 11.84 22.02
C SER A 134 12.16 12.05 23.50
N ALA A 135 12.29 13.31 23.93
CA ALA A 135 12.45 13.64 25.33
C ALA A 135 11.28 13.03 26.13
N PRO A 136 11.53 12.47 27.33
CA PRO A 136 10.44 11.96 28.16
C PRO A 136 9.44 13.09 28.39
N ALA A 137 8.16 12.79 28.20
CA ALA A 137 7.07 13.69 28.54
C ALA A 137 7.21 14.12 30.01
N ALA A 138 7.27 15.42 30.24
CA ALA A 138 7.32 16.04 31.58
C ALA A 138 5.98 15.93 32.31
#